data_AF-A0A6M5IWY8-F1
#
_entry.id   AF-A0A6M5IWY8-F1
#
_cell.length_a   1.000
_cell.length_b   1.000
_cell.length_c   1.000
_cell.angle_alpha   90.00
_cell.angle_beta   90.00
_cell.angle_gamma   90.00
#
_symmetry.space_group_name_H-M   'P 1'
#
loop_
_entity.id
_entity.type
_entity.pdbx_description
1 polymer ?
#
loop_
_entity_poly.entity_id
_entity_poly.type
_entity_poly.pdbx_seq_one_letter_code
_entity_poly.pdbx_strand_id
1 'polypeptide(L)' 'MNENDETKGIRVTIEDLEEGTSETKVIWNDYLLIAAGDRYLANVNAHGNGTHVLTVKRDLGAVSS' A
#
# COMPACT_ATOMS: atom_id res chain seq x y z
N MET A 1 13.53 -17.99 -20.53
CA MET A 1 12.51 -17.01 -20.13
C MET A 1 11.34 -17.22 -21.08
N ASN A 2 10.17 -17.64 -20.59
CA ASN A 2 9.01 -17.86 -21.44
C ASN A 2 8.22 -16.55 -21.53
N GLU A 3 7.97 -16.08 -22.75
CA GLU A 3 7.26 -14.85 -23.14
C GLU A 3 5.77 -14.77 -22.73
N ASN A 4 5.25 -15.71 -21.93
CA ASN A 4 3.81 -15.81 -21.62
C ASN A 4 3.39 -15.33 -20.23
N ASP A 5 4.25 -14.63 -19.47
CA ASP A 5 3.92 -14.15 -18.10
C ASP A 5 3.72 -12.62 -18.00
N GLU A 6 3.59 -11.93 -19.13
CA GLU A 6 3.40 -10.47 -19.17
C GLU A 6 1.98 -10.00 -18.79
N THR A 7 1.08 -10.90 -18.38
CA THR A 7 -0.36 -10.59 -18.18
C THR A 7 -0.86 -10.66 -16.74
N LYS A 8 0.01 -10.77 -15.73
CA LYS A 8 -0.41 -10.95 -14.31
C LYS A 8 -0.19 -9.74 -13.39
N GLY A 9 0.07 -8.57 -13.96
CA GLY A 9 0.12 -7.34 -13.16
C GLY A 9 -1.28 -6.88 -12.73
N ILE A 10 -1.43 -6.42 -11.49
CA ILE A 10 -2.63 -5.74 -10.99
C ILE A 10 -2.43 -4.23 -11.21
N ARG A 11 -3.29 -3.60 -12.02
CA ARG A 11 -3.36 -2.14 -12.11
C ARG A 11 -4.32 -1.62 -11.04
N VAL A 12 -3.81 -0.77 -10.17
CA VAL A 12 -4.58 -0.08 -9.14
C VAL A 12 -4.60 1.40 -9.47
N THR A 13 -5.79 2.00 -9.52
CA THR A 13 -5.97 3.45 -9.59
C THR A 13 -6.60 3.92 -8.29
N ILE A 14 -6.03 4.94 -7.70
CA ILE A 14 -6.50 5.56 -6.46
C ILE A 14 -6.85 7.01 -6.79
N GLU A 15 -8.00 7.45 -6.31
CA GLU A 15 -8.47 8.82 -6.43
C GLU A 15 -8.53 9.45 -5.05
N ASP A 16 -7.87 10.58 -4.88
CA ASP A 16 -8.09 11.47 -3.76
C ASP A 16 -9.35 12.30 -4.08
N LEU A 17 -10.44 12.00 -3.39
CA LEU A 17 -11.72 12.67 -3.59
C LEU A 17 -11.74 14.11 -3.05
N GLU A 18 -10.83 14.47 -2.15
CA GLU A 18 -10.71 15.83 -1.59
C GLU A 18 -9.95 16.73 -2.56
N GLU A 19 -8.83 16.24 -3.11
CA GLU A 19 -7.99 17.00 -4.05
C GLU A 19 -8.40 16.83 -5.52
N GLY A 20 -9.24 15.84 -5.83
CA GLY A 20 -9.64 15.49 -7.20
C GLY A 20 -8.48 14.93 -8.04
N THR A 21 -7.43 14.42 -7.39
CA THR A 21 -6.24 13.87 -8.04
C THR A 21 -6.34 12.35 -8.13
N SER A 22 -5.71 11.75 -9.13
CA SER A 22 -5.64 10.29 -9.23
C SER A 22 -4.24 9.81 -9.57
N GLU A 23 -3.87 8.66 -9.01
CA GLU A 23 -2.60 7.99 -9.27
C GLU A 23 -2.87 6.54 -9.68
N THR A 24 -2.14 6.06 -10.70
CA THR A 24 -2.20 4.67 -11.16
C THR A 24 -0.86 3.97 -10.94
N LYS A 25 -0.90 2.79 -10.33
CA LYS A 25 0.26 1.93 -10.14
C LYS A 25 0.00 0.51 -10.65
N VAL A 26 1.00 -0.10 -11.27
CA VAL A 26 0.97 -1.51 -11.65
C VAL A 26 1.81 -2.30 -10.66
N ILE A 27 1.21 -3.33 -10.07
CA ILE A 27 1.83 -4.24 -9.10
C ILE A 27 2.00 -5.59 -9.80
N TRP A 28 3.18 -6.20 -9.70
CA TRP A 28 3.44 -7.51 -10.30
C TRP A 28 3.43 -8.59 -9.21
N ASN A 29 4.55 -9.25 -8.94
CA ASN A 29 4.68 -10.19 -7.84
C ASN A 29 5.01 -9.46 -6.52
N ASP A 30 4.13 -8.56 -6.09
CA ASP A 30 4.30 -7.73 -4.90
C ASP A 30 2.94 -7.33 -4.32
N TYR A 31 2.94 -6.56 -3.24
CA TYR A 31 1.74 -6.01 -2.61
C TYR A 31 1.79 -4.48 -2.53
N LEU A 32 0.61 -3.86 -2.38
CA LEU A 32 0.46 -2.43 -2.15
C LEU A 32 -0.35 -2.21 -0.87
N LEU A 33 0.10 -1.30 -0.02
CA LEU A 33 -0.64 -0.82 1.15
C LEU A 33 -1.09 0.62 0.90
N ILE A 34 -2.40 0.85 0.93
CA ILE A 34 -3.02 2.17 0.79
C ILE A 34 -3.59 2.55 2.15
N ALA A 35 -3.03 3.59 2.77
CA ALA A 35 -3.55 4.14 4.02
C ALA A 35 -4.34 5.41 3.69
N ALA A 36 -5.53 5.56 4.28
CA ALA A 36 -6.42 6.70 4.07
C ALA A 36 -6.88 7.29 5.40
N GLY A 37 -7.15 8.59 5.41
CA GLY A 37 -7.50 9.34 6.61
C GLY A 37 -6.33 9.42 7.59
N ASP A 38 -6.60 9.14 8.87
CA ASP A 38 -5.62 9.20 9.96
C ASP A 38 -4.68 7.98 10.05
N ARG A 39 -4.74 7.05 9.08
CA ARG A 39 -3.94 5.81 9.10
C ARG A 39 -2.61 6.03 8.39
N TYR A 40 -1.55 5.42 8.92
CA TYR A 40 -0.23 5.44 8.28
C TYR A 40 0.54 4.15 8.57
N LEU A 41 1.45 3.81 7.66
CA LEU A 41 2.41 2.71 7.85
C LEU A 41 3.52 3.18 8.80
N ALA A 42 3.59 2.57 9.98
CA ALA A 42 4.54 2.93 11.02
C ALA A 42 5.83 2.11 10.98
N ASN A 43 5.78 0.87 10.50
CA ASN A 43 6.96 0.02 10.37
C ASN A 43 6.76 -1.13 9.36
N VAL A 44 7.86 -1.59 8.76
CA VAL A 44 7.92 -2.79 7.90
C VAL A 44 9.07 -3.67 8.38
N ASN A 45 8.76 -4.92 8.73
CA ASN A 45 9.77 -5.94 9.03
C ASN A 45 9.70 -7.05 7.97
N ALA A 46 10.76 -7.22 7.20
CA ALA A 46 10.90 -8.33 6.25
C ALA A 46 11.77 -9.44 6.87
N HIS A 47 11.32 -10.68 6.74
CA HIS A 47 12.00 -11.87 7.24
C HIS A 47 12.54 -12.71 6.08
N GLY A 48 13.67 -13.41 6.29
CA GLY A 48 14.34 -14.21 5.26
C GLY A 48 13.55 -15.42 4.74
N ASN A 49 12.42 -15.75 5.37
CA ASN A 49 11.47 -16.78 4.91
C ASN A 49 10.38 -16.22 3.99
N GLY A 50 10.47 -14.96 3.56
CA GLY A 50 9.47 -14.30 2.72
C GLY A 50 8.27 -13.73 3.48
N THR A 51 8.27 -13.74 4.82
CA THR A 51 7.20 -13.10 5.60
C THR A 51 7.48 -11.61 5.78
N HIS A 52 6.48 -10.77 5.48
CA HIS A 52 6.52 -9.33 5.74
C HIS A 52 5.50 -8.99 6.83
N VAL A 53 5.94 -8.30 7.88
CA VAL A 53 5.07 -7.78 8.96
C VAL A 53 4.96 -6.27 8.80
N LEU A 54 3.75 -5.80 8.51
CA LEU A 54 3.41 -4.40 8.34
C LEU A 54 2.73 -3.90 9.61
N THR A 55 3.27 -2.85 10.23
CA THR A 55 2.62 -2.19 11.38
C THR A 55 1.90 -0.94 10.90
N VAL A 56 0.57 -0.97 10.88
CA VAL A 56 -0.27 0.19 10.57
C VAL A 56 -0.78 0.80 11.87
N LYS A 57 -0.62 2.10 12.00
CA LYS A 57 -1.16 2.88 13.13
C LYS A 57 -2.20 3.87 12.62
N ARG A 58 -2.97 4.42 13.55
CA ARG A 58 -3.73 5.65 13.33
C ARG A 58 -3.18 6.77 14.20
N ASP A 59 -3.14 7.97 13.67
CA ASP A 59 -2.97 9.16 14.48
C ASP A 59 -4.26 9.38 15.27
N LEU A 60 -4.17 9.36 16.60
CA LEU A 60 -5.34 9.56 17.48
C LEU A 60 -5.69 11.04 17.65
N GLY A 61 -4.89 11.95 17.09
CA GLY A 61 -4.93 13.36 17.44
C GLY A 61 -4.48 13.60 18.88
N ALA A 62 -4.34 14.86 19.26
CA ALA A 62 -4.19 15.21 20.67
C ALA A 62 -5.49 14.84 21.40
N VAL A 63 -5.47 13.76 22.17
CA VAL A 63 -6.55 13.48 23.13
C VAL A 63 -6.45 14.53 24.22
N SER A 64 -7.21 15.62 24.09
CA SER A 64 -7.39 16.57 25.19
C SER A 64 -8.07 15.81 26.33
N SER A 65 -7.27 15.47 27.35
CA SER A 65 -7.75 14.90 28.61
C SER A 65 -8.42 15.97 29.46
#